data_AF-A0A8D2PTN5-F1
#
_entry.id   AF-A0A8D2PTN5-F1
#
_cell.length_a   1.000
_cell.length_b   1.000
_cell.length_c   1.000
_cell.angle_alpha   90.00
_cell.angle_beta   90.00
_cell.angle_gamma   90.00
#
_symmetry.space_group_name_H-M   'P 1'
#
loop_
_entity.id
_entity.type
_entity.pdbx_description
1 polymer ?
#
loop_
_entity_poly.entity_id
_entity_poly.type
_entity_poly.pdbx_seq_one_letter_code
_entity_poly.pdbx_strand_id
1 'polypeptide(L)'
;MDAFSCFSAILYLLIITDGEITDLDQTRQAIVNASKPPMCIIIVGVGEVDFKAVEFLDGNSSVLISVTGEPAAWDIIQFVSSQQLKNAPQEPDGLAEVPKQLVSYYKWQWWPP
;
A
#
# COMPACT_ATOMS: atom_id res chain seq x y z
N MET A 1 -11.41 -27.28 20.84
CA MET A 1 -11.78 -25.95 20.26
C MET A 1 -10.47 -25.24 20.10
N ASP A 2 -9.84 -25.47 18.96
CA ASP A 2 -8.39 -25.59 18.90
C ASP A 2 -7.75 -24.23 18.66
N ALA A 3 -6.79 -23.91 19.54
CA ALA A 3 -6.02 -22.68 19.59
C ALA A 3 -4.93 -22.59 18.49
N PHE A 4 -5.18 -23.16 17.31
CA PHE A 4 -4.25 -23.15 16.17
C PHE A 4 -5.03 -22.99 14.86
N SER A 5 -5.49 -21.78 14.56
CA SER A 5 -5.84 -21.41 13.17
C SER A 5 -5.95 -19.89 13.00
N CYS A 6 -4.83 -19.19 13.04
CA CYS A 6 -4.64 -18.06 12.14
C CYS A 6 -3.14 -17.82 11.98
N PHE A 7 -2.50 -18.57 11.09
CA PHE A 7 -1.39 -17.96 10.35
C PHE A 7 -2.05 -16.83 9.54
N SER A 8 -2.02 -15.59 10.02
CA SER A 8 -2.43 -14.45 9.20
C SER A 8 -1.38 -14.26 8.12
N ALA A 9 -1.55 -14.98 7.00
CA ALA A 9 -0.73 -14.75 5.83
C ALA A 9 -1.12 -13.39 5.23
N ILE A 10 -0.15 -12.48 5.14
CA ILE A 10 -0.33 -11.22 4.43
C ILE A 10 -0.07 -11.48 2.94
N LEU A 11 -1.02 -11.09 2.11
CA LEU A 11 -0.86 -11.12 0.66
C LEU A 11 -0.19 -9.84 0.18
N TYR A 12 0.90 -9.97 -0.55
CA TYR A 12 1.57 -8.86 -1.24
C TYR A 12 1.16 -8.86 -2.71
N LEU A 13 0.48 -7.81 -3.14
CA LEU A 13 0.17 -7.54 -4.53
C LEU A 13 1.21 -6.55 -5.10
N LEU A 14 2.05 -7.02 -6.00
CA LEU A 14 2.98 -6.17 -6.74
C LEU A 14 2.35 -5.75 -8.08
N ILE A 15 2.21 -4.45 -8.28
CA ILE A 15 1.74 -3.84 -9.54
C ILE A 15 2.91 -3.09 -10.15
N ILE A 16 3.24 -3.39 -11.42
CA ILE A 16 4.26 -2.66 -12.18
C ILE A 16 3.55 -1.97 -13.33
N THR A 17 3.69 -0.65 -13.45
CA THR A 17 3.02 0.15 -14.47
C THR A 17 3.98 1.17 -15.08
N ASP A 18 3.86 1.39 -16.38
CA ASP A 18 4.53 2.47 -17.12
C ASP A 18 3.57 3.62 -17.48
N GLY A 19 2.35 3.62 -16.91
CA GLY A 19 1.30 4.59 -17.18
C GLY A 19 0.63 5.13 -15.91
N GLU A 20 -0.11 6.22 -16.10
CA GLU A 20 -0.89 6.90 -15.06
C GLU A 20 -2.19 6.13 -14.73
N ILE A 21 -2.70 6.32 -13.52
CA ILE A 21 -4.03 5.82 -13.12
C ILE A 21 -5.10 6.71 -13.74
N THR A 22 -5.89 6.15 -14.65
CA THR A 22 -6.99 6.87 -15.33
C THR A 22 -8.25 7.00 -14.48
N ASP A 23 -8.53 5.98 -13.64
CA ASP A 23 -9.77 5.88 -12.87
C ASP A 23 -9.50 5.92 -11.37
N LEU A 24 -9.11 7.10 -10.87
CA LEU A 24 -8.71 7.29 -9.48
C LEU A 24 -9.82 6.94 -8.49
N ASP A 25 -11.07 7.29 -8.79
CA ASP A 25 -12.23 7.05 -7.92
C ASP A 25 -12.52 5.55 -7.71
N GLN A 26 -12.50 4.77 -8.79
CA GLN A 26 -12.67 3.32 -8.71
C GLN A 26 -11.51 2.67 -7.97
N THR A 27 -10.29 3.15 -8.25
CA THR A 27 -9.07 2.67 -7.60
C THR A 27 -9.12 2.92 -6.09
N ARG A 28 -9.52 4.12 -5.65
CA ARG A 28 -9.72 4.45 -4.22
C ARG A 28 -10.72 3.51 -3.56
N GLN A 29 -11.87 3.29 -4.18
CA GLN A 29 -12.88 2.40 -3.63
C GLN A 29 -12.38 0.95 -3.51
N ALA A 30 -11.61 0.49 -4.50
CA ALA A 30 -10.98 -0.84 -4.47
C ALA A 30 -9.95 -0.96 -3.34
N ILE A 31 -9.09 0.04 -3.15
CA ILE A 31 -8.08 0.07 -2.08
C ILE A 31 -8.75 0.05 -0.70
N VAL A 32 -9.78 0.88 -0.48
CA VAL A 32 -10.52 0.89 0.80
C VAL A 32 -11.12 -0.49 1.08
N ASN A 33 -11.69 -1.16 0.09
CA ASN A 33 -12.20 -2.52 0.25
C ASN A 33 -11.08 -3.55 0.51
N ALA A 34 -9.93 -3.40 -0.17
CA ALA A 34 -8.76 -4.24 -0.01
C ALA A 34 -8.06 -4.07 1.36
N SER A 35 -8.31 -2.95 2.07
CA SER A 35 -7.76 -2.72 3.41
C SER A 35 -8.40 -3.59 4.51
N LYS A 36 -9.54 -4.22 4.22
CA LYS A 36 -10.27 -5.07 5.18
C LYS A 36 -9.59 -6.44 5.41
N PRO A 37 -9.15 -7.18 4.37
CA PRO A 37 -8.32 -8.38 4.54
C PRO A 37 -6.82 -8.06 4.79
N PRO A 38 -6.01 -9.06 5.24
CA PRO A 38 -4.54 -8.96 5.27
C PRO A 38 -3.94 -8.82 3.87
N MET A 39 -3.84 -7.59 3.36
CA MET A 39 -3.30 -7.29 2.04
C MET A 39 -2.41 -6.05 2.06
N CYS A 40 -1.30 -6.11 1.35
CA CYS A 40 -0.39 -5.01 1.07
C CYS A 40 -0.23 -4.88 -0.45
N ILE A 41 -0.29 -3.66 -0.97
CA ILE A 41 -0.18 -3.37 -2.40
C ILE A 41 1.06 -2.50 -2.61
N ILE A 42 1.98 -2.99 -3.44
CA ILE A 42 3.20 -2.27 -3.80
C ILE A 42 3.07 -1.89 -5.28
N ILE A 43 3.14 -0.60 -5.57
CA ILE A 43 3.05 -0.08 -6.93
C ILE A 43 4.42 0.43 -7.35
N VAL A 44 4.96 -0.13 -8.43
CA VAL A 44 6.24 0.27 -9.03
C VAL A 44 5.98 0.97 -10.35
N GLY A 45 6.24 2.28 -10.38
CA GLY A 45 6.18 3.09 -11.59
C GLY A 45 7.47 2.98 -12.40
N VAL A 46 7.41 2.62 -13.67
CA VAL A 46 8.58 2.57 -14.57
C VAL A 46 8.45 3.59 -15.70
N GLY A 47 9.58 4.10 -16.18
CA GLY A 47 9.59 5.15 -17.22
C GLY A 47 9.50 6.57 -16.66
N GLU A 48 9.34 7.52 -17.57
CA GLU A 48 9.36 8.96 -17.32
C GLU A 48 7.93 9.53 -17.37
N VAL A 49 7.07 9.10 -16.44
CA VAL A 49 5.65 9.45 -16.37
C VAL A 49 5.35 10.24 -15.11
N ASP A 50 4.33 11.10 -15.16
CA ASP A 50 3.82 11.82 -13.99
C ASP A 50 3.00 10.86 -13.11
N PHE A 51 3.56 10.48 -11.95
CA PHE A 51 2.95 9.52 -11.04
C PHE A 51 2.15 10.17 -9.90
N LYS A 52 1.81 11.46 -9.98
CA LYS A 52 1.05 12.18 -8.93
C LYS A 52 -0.22 11.46 -8.47
N ALA A 53 -0.96 10.85 -9.39
CA ALA A 53 -2.18 10.11 -9.04
C ALA A 53 -1.89 8.90 -8.16
N VAL A 54 -0.75 8.22 -8.38
CA VAL A 54 -0.31 7.08 -7.57
C VAL A 54 0.29 7.55 -6.24
N GLU A 55 1.09 8.62 -6.26
CA GLU A 55 1.62 9.26 -5.06
C GLU A 55 0.52 9.76 -4.12
N PHE A 56 -0.61 10.21 -4.67
CA PHE A 56 -1.78 10.57 -3.88
C PHE A 56 -2.40 9.36 -3.14
N LEU A 57 -2.26 8.14 -3.67
CA LEU A 57 -2.76 6.92 -3.04
C LEU A 57 -1.82 6.37 -1.97
N ASP A 58 -0.54 6.76 -2.00
CA ASP A 58 0.47 6.41 -1.02
C ASP A 58 0.14 7.11 0.31
N GLY A 59 -0.30 6.35 1.32
CA GLY A 59 -0.97 6.83 2.53
C GLY A 59 -0.12 7.69 3.49
N ASN A 60 1.08 8.07 3.06
CA ASN A 60 2.06 8.88 3.78
C ASN A 60 1.59 10.31 4.13
N SER A 61 0.54 10.82 3.48
CA SER A 61 0.02 12.17 3.76
C SER A 61 -1.27 12.17 4.59
N SER A 62 -2.15 11.19 4.42
CA SER A 62 -3.47 11.14 5.06
C SER A 62 -4.16 9.79 4.85
N VAL A 63 -5.09 9.42 5.74
CA VAL A 63 -5.95 8.25 5.57
C VAL A 63 -6.73 8.36 4.26
N LEU A 64 -6.61 7.33 3.40
CA LEU A 64 -7.35 7.27 2.14
C LEU A 64 -8.85 7.10 2.42
N ILE A 65 -9.67 7.95 1.81
CA ILE A 65 -11.13 7.90 1.91
C ILE A 65 -11.70 7.49 0.55
N SER A 66 -12.71 6.64 0.52
CA SER A 66 -13.42 6.27 -0.71
C SER A 66 -14.31 7.41 -1.22
N VAL A 67 -14.88 7.23 -2.41
CA VAL A 67 -15.87 8.16 -2.98
C VAL A 67 -17.15 8.21 -2.13
N THR A 68 -17.46 7.12 -1.40
CA THR A 68 -18.62 7.02 -0.50
C THR A 68 -18.36 7.57 0.90
N GLY A 69 -17.15 8.07 1.17
CA GLY A 69 -16.75 8.61 2.48
C GLY A 69 -16.23 7.56 3.47
N GLU A 70 -16.01 6.31 3.04
CA GLU A 70 -15.48 5.24 3.89
C GLU A 70 -13.94 5.35 3.98
N PRO A 71 -13.34 5.44 5.17
CA PRO A 71 -11.89 5.44 5.32
C PRO A 71 -11.31 4.03 5.14
N ALA A 72 -10.09 3.93 4.63
CA ALA A 72 -9.30 2.70 4.67
C ALA A 72 -9.05 2.27 6.12
N ALA A 73 -9.05 0.95 6.37
CA ALA A 73 -8.86 0.38 7.71
C ALA A 73 -7.44 0.60 8.25
N TRP A 74 -6.45 0.60 7.37
CA TRP A 74 -5.04 0.89 7.61
C TRP A 74 -4.36 1.21 6.28
N ASP A 75 -3.14 1.72 6.31
CA ASP A 75 -2.38 2.04 5.10
C ASP A 75 -1.81 0.77 4.47
N ILE A 76 -2.24 0.49 3.24
CA ILE A 76 -1.88 -0.72 2.49
C ILE A 76 -1.14 -0.44 1.20
N ILE A 77 -0.96 0.83 0.80
CA ILE A 77 -0.32 1.19 -0.46
C ILE A 77 1.11 1.63 -0.15
N GLN A 78 2.06 1.10 -0.91
CA GLN A 78 3.40 1.68 -1.03
C GLN A 78 3.67 1.97 -2.50
N PHE A 79 4.00 3.22 -2.82
CA PHE A 79 4.46 3.59 -4.16
C PHE A 79 5.99 3.75 -4.21
N VAL A 80 6.59 3.29 -5.32
CA VAL A 80 8.00 3.51 -5.64
C VAL A 80 8.16 3.77 -7.13
N SER A 81 8.80 4.87 -7.51
CA SER A 81 9.15 5.13 -8.91
C SER A 81 10.55 4.61 -9.25
N SER A 82 10.74 4.16 -10.49
CA SER A 82 12.06 3.73 -11.00
C SER A 82 13.08 4.86 -10.94
N GLN A 83 12.64 6.12 -11.05
CA GLN A 83 13.49 7.29 -10.87
C GLN A 83 13.99 7.44 -9.43
N GLN A 84 13.10 7.23 -8.43
CA GLN A 84 13.49 7.22 -7.02
C GLN A 84 14.53 6.13 -6.73
N LEU A 85 14.36 4.94 -7.33
CA LEU A 85 15.32 3.84 -7.18
C LEU A 85 16.68 4.13 -7.83
N LYS A 86 16.70 4.80 -8.99
CA LYS A 86 17.95 5.18 -9.68
C LYS A 86 18.73 6.26 -8.94
N ASN A 87 18.02 7.16 -8.26
CA ASN A 87 18.59 8.33 -7.60
C ASN A 87 18.82 8.12 -6.09
N ALA A 88 18.42 6.98 -5.52
CA ALA A 88 18.58 6.69 -4.10
C ALA A 88 20.01 6.20 -3.75
N PRO A 89 20.60 6.70 -2.64
CA PRO A 89 21.90 6.22 -2.17
C PRO A 89 21.76 4.86 -1.48
N GLN A 90 22.05 3.76 -2.20
CA GLN A 90 22.17 2.34 -1.74
C GLN A 90 21.06 1.70 -0.88
N GLU A 91 20.25 2.46 -0.15
CA GLU A 91 19.07 2.03 0.59
C GLU A 91 17.85 2.75 -0.02
N PRO A 92 17.05 2.07 -0.85
CA PRO A 92 15.84 2.67 -1.38
C PRO A 92 14.83 2.84 -0.24
N ASP A 93 14.63 4.09 0.22
CA ASP A 93 13.62 4.47 1.22
C ASP A 93 12.24 3.86 0.94
N GLY A 94 11.90 3.60 -0.32
CA GLY A 94 10.64 2.99 -0.75
C GLY A 94 10.42 1.53 -0.29
N LEU A 95 11.47 0.79 0.10
CA LEU A 95 11.33 -0.56 0.68
C LEU A 95 11.32 -0.56 2.22
N ALA A 96 11.68 0.56 2.85
CA ALA A 96 11.71 0.68 4.31
C ALA A 96 10.29 0.70 4.94
N GLU A 97 9.25 0.92 4.13
CA GLU A 97 7.85 0.96 4.58
C GLU A 97 7.20 -0.44 4.62
N VAL A 98 7.68 -1.40 3.82
CA VAL A 98 7.16 -2.78 3.83
C VAL A 98 7.25 -3.42 5.22
N PRO A 99 8.36 -3.28 5.98
CA PRO A 99 8.42 -3.71 7.38
C PRO A 99 7.44 -2.97 8.30
N LYS A 100 7.16 -1.68 8.06
CA LYS A 100 6.23 -0.90 8.90
C LYS A 100 4.78 -1.26 8.63
N GLN A 101 4.40 -1.53 7.39
CA GLN A 101 3.06 -2.02 7.03
C GLN A 101 2.75 -3.36 7.69
N LEU A 102 3.74 -4.26 7.73
CA LEU A 102 3.66 -5.53 8.48
C LEU A 102 3.37 -5.27 9.96
N VAL A 103 4.12 -4.37 10.61
CA VAL A 103 3.94 -4.02 12.02
C VAL A 103 2.59 -3.33 12.28
N SER A 104 2.14 -2.45 11.39
CA SER A 104 0.85 -1.76 11.47
C SER A 104 -0.33 -2.74 11.42
N TYR A 105 -0.27 -3.75 10.55
CA TYR A 105 -1.28 -4.80 10.48
C TYR A 105 -1.38 -5.59 11.80
N TYR A 106 -0.24 -6.05 12.36
CA TYR A 106 -0.24 -6.81 13.61
C TYR A 106 -0.65 -5.98 14.84
N LYS A 107 -0.36 -4.67 14.86
CA LYS A 107 -0.87 -3.74 15.89
C LYS A 107 -2.39 -3.57 15.82
N TRP A 108 -2.95 -3.47 14.61
CA TRP A 108 -4.40 -3.38 14.42
C TRP A 108 -5.12 -4.68 14.87
N GLN A 109 -4.50 -5.84 14.63
CA GLN A 109 -5.01 -7.14 15.07
C GLN A 109 -4.83 -7.45 16.58
N TRP A 110 -4.38 -6.50 17.41
CA TRP A 110 -4.20 -6.68 18.87
C TRP A 110 -3.15 -7.73 19.29
N TRP A 111 -2.03 -7.86 18.56
CA TRP A 111 -0.88 -8.63 19.07
C TRP A 111 0.03 -7.72 19.92
N PRO A 112 0.29 -8.03 21.21
CA PRO A 112 1.26 -7.26 22.00
C PRO A 112 2.67 -7.43 21.40
N PRO A 113 3.56 -6.42 21.53
CA PRO A 113 4.90 -6.46 20.96
C PRO A 113 5.75 -7.63 21.46
#